data_AF-A0A935JEP6-F1
#
_entry.id   AF-A0A935JEP6-F1
#
_cell.length_a   1.000
_cell.length_b   1.000
_cell.length_c   1.000
_cell.angle_alpha   90.00
_cell.angle_beta   90.00
_cell.angle_gamma   90.00
#
_symmetry.space_group_name_H-M   'P 1'
#
loop_
_entity.id
_entity.type
_entity.pdbx_description
1 polymer ?
#
loop_
_entity_poly.entity_id
_entity_poly.type
_entity_poly.pdbx_seq_one_letter_code
_entity_poly.pdbx_strand_id
1 'polypeptide(L)'
;MKIFSPRIHGYLDFLTVVIFLLAPTVLGLSGLPAYLAYGLAVVHLIVTLASDFPFGIAKIIPFYIHGWIERIVGPVLVVVPFVLGFDADEVARNFYVVMGAIIIVVGILTDYRGSGEIK
;
A
#
# COMPACT_ATOMS: atom_id res chain seq x y z
N MET A 1 -5.01 -8.49 -17.42
CA MET A 1 -6.47 -8.39 -17.25
C MET A 1 -6.72 -7.52 -16.04
N LYS A 2 -7.65 -6.57 -16.11
CA LYS A 2 -8.01 -5.74 -14.95
C LYS A 2 -9.17 -6.43 -14.22
N ILE A 3 -8.94 -6.85 -12.99
CA ILE A 3 -9.86 -7.68 -12.19
C ILE A 3 -10.50 -6.83 -11.08
N PHE A 4 -9.75 -5.92 -10.49
CA PHE A 4 -10.24 -5.08 -9.39
C PHE A 4 -10.79 -3.76 -9.92
N SER A 5 -12.03 -3.46 -9.53
CA SER A 5 -12.64 -2.15 -9.72
C SER A 5 -12.02 -1.13 -8.75
N PRO A 6 -12.14 0.19 -9.00
CA PRO A 6 -11.71 1.22 -8.07
C PRO A 6 -12.29 1.07 -6.65
N ARG A 7 -13.51 0.53 -6.54
CA ARG A 7 -14.14 0.25 -5.23
C ARG A 7 -13.47 -0.94 -4.53
N ILE A 8 -13.15 -2.03 -5.24
CA ILE A 8 -12.43 -3.15 -4.61
C ILE A 8 -11.05 -2.69 -4.15
N HIS A 9 -10.34 -1.92 -4.99
CA HIS A 9 -9.04 -1.37 -4.65
C HIS A 9 -9.09 -0.53 -3.37
N GLY A 10 -10.08 0.35 -3.21
CA GLY A 10 -10.19 1.15 -1.99
C GLY A 10 -10.43 0.35 -0.72
N TYR A 11 -11.11 -0.81 -0.78
CA TYR A 11 -11.15 -1.71 0.39
C TYR A 11 -9.76 -2.28 0.72
N LEU A 12 -8.97 -2.62 -0.30
CA LEU A 12 -7.60 -3.09 -0.14
C LEU A 12 -6.67 -2.01 0.40
N ASP A 13 -6.88 -0.74 0.04
CA ASP A 13 -6.15 0.40 0.60
C ASP A 13 -6.35 0.52 2.10
N PHE A 14 -7.61 0.55 2.55
CA PHE A 14 -7.91 0.62 3.99
C PHE A 14 -7.40 -0.61 4.75
N LEU A 15 -7.52 -1.80 4.15
CA LEU A 15 -6.95 -3.01 4.74
C LEU A 15 -5.42 -2.90 4.87
N THR A 16 -4.75 -2.39 3.85
CA THR A 16 -3.29 -2.16 3.85
C THR A 16 -2.88 -1.18 4.95
N VAL A 17 -3.62 -0.08 5.13
CA VAL A 17 -3.40 0.87 6.23
C VAL A 17 -3.52 0.19 7.60
N VAL A 18 -4.57 -0.60 7.80
CA VAL A 18 -4.78 -1.33 9.08
C VAL A 18 -3.67 -2.34 9.32
N ILE A 19 -3.25 -3.09 8.29
CA ILE A 19 -2.15 -4.06 8.41
C ILE A 19 -0.85 -3.35 8.82
N PHE A 20 -0.47 -2.27 8.13
CA PHE A 20 0.74 -1.52 8.49
C PHE A 20 0.66 -0.88 9.88
N LEU A 21 -0.50 -0.36 10.27
CA LEU A 21 -0.70 0.23 11.60
C LEU A 21 -0.55 -0.81 12.72
N LEU A 22 -1.08 -2.02 12.52
CA LEU A 22 -1.08 -3.07 13.54
C LEU A 22 0.18 -3.94 13.52
N ALA A 23 0.90 -3.99 12.40
CA ALA A 23 2.06 -4.86 12.21
C ALA A 23 3.12 -4.74 13.32
N PRO A 24 3.51 -3.54 13.81
CA PRO A 24 4.48 -3.46 14.90
C PRO A 24 4.04 -4.15 16.18
N THR A 25 2.75 -4.05 16.53
CA THR A 25 2.22 -4.70 17.74
C THR A 25 2.02 -6.20 17.54
N VAL A 26 1.46 -6.60 16.39
CA VAL A 26 1.08 -7.99 16.11
C VAL A 26 2.30 -8.87 15.80
N LEU A 27 3.29 -8.32 15.08
CA LEU A 27 4.49 -9.04 14.64
C LEU A 27 5.71 -8.75 15.52
N GLY A 28 5.58 -7.84 16.50
CA GLY A 28 6.69 -7.45 17.38
C GLY A 28 7.77 -6.63 16.68
N LEU A 29 7.43 -5.88 15.62
CA LEU A 29 8.40 -5.00 14.96
C LEU A 29 8.82 -3.89 15.92
N SER A 30 10.11 -3.59 15.96
CA SER A 30 10.68 -2.53 16.80
C SER A 30 11.66 -1.66 16.02
N GLY A 31 12.03 -0.50 16.55
CA GLY A 31 12.98 0.42 15.92
C GLY A 31 12.56 0.86 14.51
N LEU A 32 13.50 0.83 13.58
CA LEU A 32 13.31 1.35 12.22
C LEU A 32 12.16 0.66 11.44
N PRO A 33 12.04 -0.68 11.39
CA PRO A 33 10.87 -1.37 10.83
C PRO A 33 9.55 -0.88 11.41
N ALA A 34 9.44 -0.69 12.73
CA ALA A 34 8.20 -0.21 13.32
C ALA A 34 7.83 1.20 12.84
N TYR A 35 8.79 2.13 12.84
CA TYR A 35 8.56 3.50 12.38
C TYR A 35 8.22 3.58 10.89
N LEU A 36 8.85 2.74 10.06
CA LEU A 36 8.51 2.63 8.65
C LEU A 36 7.07 2.14 8.45
N ALA A 37 6.63 1.13 9.21
CA ALA A 37 5.27 0.62 9.12
C ALA A 37 4.24 1.70 9.50
N TYR A 38 4.46 2.41 10.61
CA TYR A 38 3.58 3.52 11.00
C TYR A 38 3.57 4.65 9.96
N GLY A 39 4.74 5.02 9.44
CA GLY A 39 4.85 6.04 8.39
C GLY A 39 4.10 5.64 7.12
N LEU A 40 4.23 4.39 6.68
CA LEU A 40 3.51 3.85 5.52
C LEU A 40 2.00 3.81 5.76
N ALA A 41 1.52 3.43 6.95
CA ALA A 41 0.09 3.47 7.27
C ALA A 41 -0.48 4.89 7.12
N VAL A 42 0.23 5.90 7.65
CA VAL A 42 -0.19 7.30 7.56
C VAL A 42 -0.15 7.80 6.12
N VAL A 43 0.96 7.60 5.40
CA VAL A 43 1.13 8.08 4.03
C VAL A 43 0.13 7.40 3.08
N HIS A 44 -0.06 6.08 3.21
CA HIS A 44 -1.02 5.33 2.38
C HIS A 44 -2.43 5.83 2.62
N LEU A 45 -2.82 6.08 3.87
CA LEU A 45 -4.13 6.67 4.20
C LEU A 45 -4.30 8.06 3.58
N ILE A 46 -3.29 8.93 3.67
CA ILE A 46 -3.33 10.26 3.06
C ILE A 46 -3.53 10.15 1.54
N VAL A 47 -2.74 9.31 0.86
CA VAL A 47 -2.85 9.10 -0.59
C VAL A 47 -4.24 8.56 -0.94
N THR A 48 -4.74 7.58 -0.19
CA THR A 48 -6.08 6.99 -0.36
C THR A 48 -7.16 8.07 -0.28
N LEU A 49 -7.19 8.85 0.79
CA LEU A 49 -8.21 9.89 1.01
C LEU A 49 -8.07 11.07 0.05
N ALA A 50 -6.85 11.31 -0.46
CA ALA A 50 -6.59 12.34 -1.45
C ALA A 50 -6.89 11.89 -2.89
N SER A 51 -7.07 10.60 -3.15
CA SER A 51 -7.24 10.06 -4.51
C SER A 51 -8.63 10.28 -5.08
N ASP A 52 -8.72 10.52 -6.38
CA ASP A 52 -9.98 10.70 -7.12
C ASP A 52 -10.60 9.36 -7.53
N PHE A 53 -11.19 8.68 -6.54
CA PHE A 53 -11.86 7.39 -6.68
C PHE A 53 -13.02 7.27 -5.66
N PRO A 54 -13.81 6.18 -5.61
CA PRO A 54 -15.03 6.10 -4.80
C PRO A 54 -14.89 6.41 -3.30
N PHE A 55 -13.73 6.14 -2.68
CA PHE A 55 -13.48 6.44 -1.26
C PHE A 55 -12.65 7.70 -1.01
N GLY A 56 -12.34 8.43 -2.08
CA GLY A 56 -11.61 9.69 -2.02
C GLY A 56 -12.45 10.78 -1.37
N ILE A 57 -11.87 11.48 -0.39
CA ILE A 57 -12.49 12.63 0.26
C ILE A 57 -12.08 13.91 -0.46
N ALA A 58 -10.77 14.16 -0.59
CA ALA A 58 -10.26 15.41 -1.16
C ALA A 58 -10.18 15.38 -2.69
N LYS A 59 -10.01 14.19 -3.30
CA LYS A 59 -10.01 13.97 -4.76
C LYS A 59 -9.05 14.88 -5.55
N ILE A 60 -7.87 15.12 -4.99
CA ILE A 60 -6.82 15.96 -5.58
C ILE A 60 -5.76 15.15 -6.36
N ILE A 61 -5.60 13.86 -6.07
CA ILE A 61 -4.67 12.95 -6.77
C ILE A 61 -5.48 12.13 -7.78
N PRO A 62 -5.30 12.30 -9.10
CA PRO A 62 -5.99 11.45 -10.07
C PRO A 62 -5.69 9.97 -9.82
N PHE A 63 -6.69 9.08 -9.91
CA PHE A 63 -6.49 7.67 -9.53
C PHE A 63 -5.44 6.93 -10.38
N TYR A 64 -5.21 7.35 -11.63
CA TYR A 64 -4.10 6.80 -12.42
C TYR A 64 -2.71 7.19 -11.86
N ILE A 65 -2.58 8.34 -11.18
CA ILE A 65 -1.38 8.76 -10.46
C ILE A 65 -1.21 7.96 -9.18
N HIS A 66 -2.29 7.70 -8.43
CA HIS A 66 -2.26 6.74 -7.31
C HIS A 66 -1.63 5.42 -7.78
N GLY A 67 -2.13 4.84 -8.88
CA GLY A 67 -1.57 3.60 -9.41
C GLY A 67 -0.10 3.69 -9.82
N TRP A 68 0.42 4.87 -10.17
CA TRP A 68 1.86 5.07 -10.39
C TRP A 68 2.65 5.10 -9.09
N ILE A 69 2.11 5.70 -8.03
CA ILE A 69 2.71 5.67 -6.69
C ILE A 69 2.90 4.22 -6.25
N GLU A 70 1.88 3.37 -6.36
CA GLU A 70 1.96 1.97 -5.95
C GLU A 70 2.95 1.14 -6.78
N ARG A 71 3.07 1.42 -8.10
CA ARG A 71 4.08 0.79 -8.96
C ARG A 71 5.52 1.09 -8.51
N ILE A 72 5.73 2.17 -7.76
CA ILE A 72 7.01 2.50 -7.16
C ILE A 72 7.10 1.91 -5.74
N VAL A 73 6.06 2.11 -4.92
CA VAL A 73 6.05 1.67 -3.51
C VAL A 73 6.20 0.16 -3.39
N GLY A 74 5.49 -0.64 -4.19
CA GLY A 74 5.56 -2.09 -4.14
C GLY A 74 7.00 -2.63 -4.28
N PRO A 75 7.72 -2.31 -5.37
CA PRO A 75 9.13 -2.69 -5.52
C PRO A 75 10.04 -2.10 -4.43
N VAL A 76 9.81 -0.86 -4.00
CA VAL A 76 10.56 -0.24 -2.91
C VAL A 76 10.43 -1.06 -1.62
N LEU A 77 9.24 -1.52 -1.26
CA LEU A 77 9.02 -2.36 -0.07
C LEU A 77 9.72 -3.72 -0.18
N VAL A 78 9.85 -4.28 -1.37
CA VAL A 78 10.61 -5.53 -1.56
C VAL A 78 12.10 -5.31 -1.26
N VAL A 79 12.67 -4.18 -1.67
CA VAL A 79 14.10 -3.92 -1.52
C VAL A 79 14.48 -3.25 -0.19
N VAL A 80 13.53 -2.61 0.50
CA VAL A 80 13.80 -1.78 1.68
C VAL A 80 14.52 -2.49 2.83
N PRO A 81 14.26 -3.77 3.15
CA PRO A 81 14.97 -4.45 4.25
C PRO A 81 16.47 -4.55 3.98
N PHE A 82 16.85 -4.80 2.73
CA PHE A 82 18.23 -4.98 2.31
C PHE A 82 18.98 -3.65 2.20
N VAL A 83 18.29 -2.59 1.76
CA VAL A 83 18.89 -1.25 1.62
C VAL A 83 19.07 -0.58 2.98
N LEU A 84 18.11 -0.75 3.90
CA LEU A 84 18.14 -0.13 5.22
C LEU A 84 18.74 -1.03 6.31
N GLY A 85 19.23 -2.23 5.96
CA GLY A 85 20.03 -3.08 6.83
C GLY A 85 19.27 -3.76 7.97
N PHE A 86 17.99 -4.07 7.76
CA PHE A 86 17.19 -4.86 8.71
C PHE A 86 16.79 -6.23 8.15
N ASP A 87 17.47 -6.72 7.12
CA ASP A 87 17.24 -8.01 6.47
C ASP A 87 17.57 -9.23 7.34
N ALA A 88 18.42 -9.05 8.37
CA ALA A 88 18.71 -10.07 9.38
C ALA A 88 17.52 -10.34 10.33
N ASP A 89 16.61 -9.38 10.49
CA ASP A 89 15.33 -9.60 11.17
C ASP A 89 14.37 -10.26 10.16
N GLU A 90 14.23 -11.57 10.25
CA GLU A 90 13.43 -12.34 9.31
C GLU A 90 11.95 -11.96 9.30
N VAL A 91 11.40 -11.58 10.46
CA VAL A 91 9.98 -11.18 10.58
C VAL A 91 9.78 -9.86 9.88
N ALA A 92 10.61 -8.86 10.17
CA ALA A 92 10.55 -7.57 9.49
C ALA A 92 10.79 -7.73 7.98
N ARG A 93 11.88 -8.38 7.57
CA ARG A 93 12.21 -8.61 6.16
C ARG A 93 11.04 -9.23 5.41
N ASN A 94 10.51 -10.34 5.92
CA ASN A 94 9.43 -11.06 5.25
C ASN A 94 8.14 -10.24 5.20
N PHE A 95 7.81 -9.49 6.26
CA PHE A 95 6.66 -8.59 6.27
C PHE A 95 6.73 -7.57 5.12
N TYR A 96 7.85 -6.86 4.99
CA TYR A 96 8.02 -5.85 3.92
C TYR A 96 8.04 -6.46 2.53
N VAL A 97 8.73 -7.59 2.33
CA VAL A 97 8.78 -8.28 1.04
C VAL A 97 7.40 -8.77 0.61
N VAL A 98 6.65 -9.39 1.53
CA VAL A 98 5.30 -9.91 1.25
C VAL A 98 4.34 -8.76 0.97
N MET A 99 4.34 -7.70 1.78
CA MET A 99 3.49 -6.53 1.53
C MET A 99 3.82 -5.85 0.20
N GLY A 100 5.11 -5.72 -0.14
CA GLY A 100 5.54 -5.21 -1.44
C GLY A 100 5.03 -6.06 -2.60
N ALA A 101 5.14 -7.38 -2.50
CA ALA A 101 4.60 -8.30 -3.50
C ALA A 101 3.07 -8.21 -3.64
N ILE A 102 2.34 -8.12 -2.53
CA ILE A 102 0.89 -7.95 -2.52
C ILE A 102 0.50 -6.65 -3.24
N ILE A 103 1.15 -5.53 -2.91
CA ILE A 103 0.86 -4.23 -3.54
C ILE A 103 1.14 -4.27 -5.05
N ILE A 104 2.24 -4.92 -5.48
CA ILE A 104 2.52 -5.13 -6.91
C ILE A 104 1.38 -5.90 -7.58
N VAL A 105 0.93 -7.00 -6.98
CA VAL A 105 -0.15 -7.83 -7.53
C VAL A 105 -1.44 -7.02 -7.61
N VAL A 106 -1.82 -6.32 -6.53
CA VAL A 106 -3.01 -5.46 -6.50
C VAL A 106 -2.93 -4.39 -7.59
N GLY A 107 -1.77 -3.74 -7.75
CA GLY A 107 -1.58 -2.70 -8.75
C GLY A 107 -1.58 -3.19 -10.20
N ILE A 108 -1.15 -4.43 -10.46
CA ILE A 108 -1.28 -5.05 -11.79
C ILE A 108 -2.74 -5.38 -12.10
N LEU A 109 -3.51 -5.80 -11.08
CA LEU A 109 -4.89 -6.25 -11.24
C LEU A 109 -5.93 -5.13 -11.19
N THR A 110 -5.57 -3.90 -10.79
CA THR A 110 -6.51 -2.79 -10.61
C THR A 110 -6.78 -2.00 -11.90
N ASP A 111 -8.05 -1.67 -12.13
CA ASP A 111 -8.45 -0.70 -13.16
C ASP A 111 -8.39 0.76 -12.68
N TYR A 112 -7.24 1.41 -12.85
CA TYR A 112 -7.08 2.84 -12.52
C TYR A 112 -7.70 3.82 -13.52
N ARG A 113 -8.34 3.32 -14.59
CA ARG A 113 -9.02 4.16 -15.59
C ARG A 113 -10.54 4.00 -15.54
N GLY A 114 -11.06 3.08 -14.73
CA GLY A 114 -12.50 2.89 -14.58
C GLY A 114 -13.11 4.10 -13.88
N SER A 115 -14.17 4.67 -14.45
CA SER A 115 -15.03 5.59 -13.70
C SER A 115 -15.68 4.78 -12.58
N GLY A 116 -15.72 5.32 -11.36
CA GLY A 116 -16.34 4.67 -10.20
C GLY A 116 -17.87 4.53 -10.29
N GLU A 117 -18.44 4.52 -11.50
CA GLU A 117 -19.88 4.48 -11.75
C GLU A 117 -20.35 3.05 -12.02
N ILE A 118 -21.43 2.69 -11.33
CA ILE A 118 -22.22 1.48 -11.58
C ILE A 118 -22.93 1.69 -12.93
N LYS A 119 -22.72 0.78 -13.88
CA LYS A 119 -23.76 0.51 -14.89
C LYS A 119 -24.86 -0.31 -14.26
#